data_AF-A0A373WJD0-F1
#
_entry.id   AF-A0A373WJD0-F1
#
_cell.length_a   1.000
_cell.length_b   1.000
_cell.length_c   1.000
_cell.angle_alpha   90.00
_cell.angle_beta   90.00
_cell.angle_gamma   90.00
#
_symmetry.space_group_name_H-M   'P 1'
#
loop_
_entity.id
_entity.type
_entity.pdbx_description
1 polymer ?
#
loop_
_entity_poly.entity_id
_entity_poly.type
_entity_poly.pdbx_seq_one_letter_code
_entity_poly.pdbx_strand_id
1 'polypeptide(L)'
;MNSGKIVITLEEYRKAHNISKYKIIKNCDVSATQFNSYCNNKISRVDLPVLARICSYLDCDIGDLLKFITPDDIAEDENNT
;
A
#
# COMPACT_ATOMS: atom_id res chain seq x y z
N MET A 1 20.93 14.95 -4.61
CA MET A 1 19.62 15.16 -3.98
C MET A 1 19.12 13.79 -3.57
N ASN A 2 18.95 13.54 -2.27
CA ASN A 2 18.26 12.34 -1.84
C ASN A 2 16.78 12.52 -2.22
N SER A 3 16.21 11.56 -2.93
CA SER A 3 14.80 11.58 -3.31
C SER A 3 13.98 10.82 -2.27
N GLY A 4 12.82 11.35 -1.91
CA GLY A 4 11.86 10.60 -1.08
C GLY A 4 11.27 9.41 -1.83
N LYS A 5 10.50 8.58 -1.12
CA LYS A 5 9.92 7.34 -1.64
C LYS A 5 8.42 7.29 -1.39
N ILE A 6 7.67 6.78 -2.37
CA ILE A 6 6.26 6.41 -2.17
C ILE A 6 6.23 4.97 -1.65
N VAL A 7 5.52 4.76 -0.54
CA VAL A 7 5.25 3.45 0.05
C VAL A 7 3.75 3.19 0.07
N ILE A 8 3.39 1.92 -0.03
CA ILE A 8 2.02 1.42 0.00
C ILE A 8 1.72 0.97 1.42
N THR A 9 0.72 1.58 2.04
CA THR A 9 0.27 1.36 3.44
C THR A 9 -0.93 0.41 3.51
N LEU A 10 -1.31 -0.22 2.40
CA LEU A 10 -2.49 -1.11 2.30
C LEU A 10 -2.53 -2.23 3.35
N GLU A 11 -1.37 -2.80 3.72
CA GLU A 11 -1.30 -3.83 4.75
C GLU A 11 -1.62 -3.29 6.15
N GLU A 12 -1.15 -2.08 6.46
CA GLU A 12 -1.41 -1.38 7.73
C GLU A 12 -2.87 -0.96 7.79
N TYR A 13 -3.37 -0.31 6.74
CA TYR A 13 -4.77 0.10 6.60
C TYR A 13 -5.71 -1.08 6.86
N ARG A 14 -5.60 -2.17 6.10
CA ARG A 14 -6.57 -3.28 6.26
C ARG A 14 -6.51 -3.90 7.66
N LYS A 15 -5.32 -3.93 8.31
CA LYS A 15 -5.16 -4.48 9.66
C LYS A 15 -5.85 -3.60 10.68
N ALA A 16 -5.66 -2.27 10.60
CA ALA A 16 -6.34 -1.31 11.45
C ALA A 16 -7.87 -1.40 11.34
N HIS A 17 -8.37 -1.68 10.13
CA HIS A 17 -9.80 -1.83 9.86
C HIS A 17 -10.34 -3.27 10.01
N ASN A 18 -9.53 -4.24 10.47
CA ASN A 18 -9.92 -5.65 10.62
C ASN A 18 -10.44 -6.33 9.34
N ILE A 19 -9.87 -5.95 8.19
CA ILE A 19 -10.24 -6.46 6.87
C ILE A 19 -9.26 -7.57 6.46
N SER A 20 -9.82 -8.73 6.13
CA SER A 20 -9.01 -9.87 5.68
C SER A 20 -8.56 -9.69 4.23
N LYS A 21 -7.36 -10.18 3.91
CA LYS A 21 -6.83 -10.18 2.53
C LYS A 21 -7.79 -10.85 1.55
N TYR A 22 -8.40 -11.96 1.98
CA TYR A 22 -9.37 -12.71 1.19
C TYR A 22 -10.57 -11.85 0.75
N LYS A 23 -11.12 -11.03 1.65
CA LYS A 23 -12.25 -10.14 1.32
C LYS A 23 -11.87 -9.15 0.21
N ILE A 24 -10.68 -8.57 0.27
CA ILE A 24 -10.23 -7.59 -0.74
C ILE A 24 -9.98 -8.29 -2.08
N ILE A 25 -9.22 -9.39 -2.08
CA ILE A 25 -8.93 -10.20 -3.28
C ILE A 25 -10.23 -10.60 -4.00
N LYS A 26 -11.22 -11.09 -3.26
CA LYS A 26 -12.49 -11.54 -3.81
C LYS A 26 -13.31 -10.42 -4.45
N ASN A 27 -13.30 -9.21 -3.88
CA ASN A 27 -14.19 -8.12 -4.31
C ASN A 27 -13.52 -7.10 -5.25
N CYS A 28 -12.18 -7.05 -5.28
CA CYS A 28 -11.45 -6.05 -6.06
C CYS A 28 -10.85 -6.59 -7.37
N ASP A 29 -11.15 -7.83 -7.75
CA ASP A 29 -10.62 -8.48 -8.95
C ASP A 29 -9.10 -8.30 -9.07
N VAL A 30 -8.38 -8.75 -8.04
CA VAL A 30 -6.92 -8.68 -7.93
C VAL A 30 -6.40 -10.06 -7.53
N SER A 31 -5.35 -10.54 -8.19
CA SER A 31 -4.78 -11.85 -7.86
C SER A 31 -4.13 -11.83 -6.47
N ALA A 32 -4.10 -12.97 -5.78
CA ALA A 32 -3.47 -13.07 -4.45
C ALA A 32 -1.98 -12.69 -4.47
N THR A 33 -1.25 -13.07 -5.52
CA THR A 33 0.17 -12.71 -5.70
C THR A 33 0.35 -11.22 -5.89
N GLN A 34 -0.48 -10.59 -6.73
CA GLN A 34 -0.44 -9.14 -6.96
C GLN A 34 -0.79 -8.39 -5.68
N PHE A 35 -1.90 -8.75 -5.02
CA PHE A 35 -2.33 -8.15 -3.76
C PHE A 35 -1.25 -8.27 -2.66
N ASN A 36 -0.62 -9.44 -2.52
CA ASN A 36 0.49 -9.60 -1.58
C ASN A 36 1.72 -8.76 -1.97
N SER A 37 1.94 -8.51 -3.26
CA SER A 37 3.02 -7.62 -3.69
C SER A 37 2.72 -6.17 -3.30
N TYR A 38 1.46 -5.72 -3.39
CA TYR A 38 1.02 -4.43 -2.86
C TYR A 38 1.25 -4.33 -1.35
N CYS A 39 0.78 -5.31 -0.58
CA CYS A 39 0.94 -5.33 0.88
C CYS A 39 2.40 -5.33 1.34
N ASN A 40 3.33 -5.87 0.55
CA ASN A 40 4.74 -6.00 0.90
C ASN A 40 5.65 -4.98 0.21
N ASN A 41 5.09 -3.98 -0.49
CA ASN A 41 5.88 -3.00 -1.26
C ASN A 41 6.83 -3.65 -2.29
N LYS A 42 6.45 -4.79 -2.86
CA LYS A 42 7.24 -5.57 -3.85
C LYS A 42 6.82 -5.31 -5.30
N ILE A 43 5.88 -4.40 -5.56
CA ILE A 43 5.51 -4.04 -6.92
C ILE A 43 6.55 -3.10 -7.54
N SER A 44 6.83 -3.27 -8.84
CA SER A 44 7.71 -2.38 -9.60
C SER A 44 6.94 -1.25 -10.29
N ARG A 45 5.65 -1.45 -10.57
CA ARG A 45 4.74 -0.47 -11.17
C ARG A 45 3.39 -0.53 -10.50
N VAL A 46 2.84 0.65 -10.20
CA VAL A 46 1.51 0.82 -9.59
C VAL A 46 0.44 0.74 -10.69
N ASP A 47 -0.52 -0.16 -10.52
CA ASP A 47 -1.71 -0.26 -11.35
C ASP A 47 -2.82 0.60 -10.74
N LEU A 48 -3.02 1.80 -11.29
CA LEU A 48 -4.01 2.76 -10.79
C LEU A 48 -5.45 2.21 -10.85
N PRO A 49 -5.89 1.51 -11.91
CA PRO A 49 -7.18 0.80 -11.89
C PRO A 49 -7.34 -0.19 -10.73
N VAL A 50 -6.31 -0.95 -10.37
CA VAL A 50 -6.36 -1.84 -9.20
C VAL A 50 -6.55 -1.04 -7.91
N LEU A 51 -5.77 0.03 -7.71
CA LEU A 51 -5.92 0.88 -6.54
C LEU A 51 -7.30 1.54 -6.47
N ALA A 52 -7.85 2.02 -7.58
CA ALA A 52 -9.18 2.61 -7.63
C ALA A 52 -10.28 1.63 -7.19
N ARG A 53 -10.21 0.35 -7.62
CA ARG A 53 -11.13 -0.69 -7.16
C ARG A 53 -10.99 -0.97 -5.67
N ILE A 54 -9.75 -0.99 -5.16
CA ILE A 54 -9.48 -1.18 -3.73
C ILE A 54 -10.03 0.00 -2.92
N CYS A 55 -9.75 1.25 -3.32
CA CYS A 55 -10.31 2.45 -2.69
C CYS A 55 -11.84 2.41 -2.68
N SER A 56 -12.46 2.04 -3.79
CA SER A 56 -13.93 1.95 -3.91
C SER A 56 -14.52 0.88 -2.99
N TYR A 57 -13.86 -0.27 -2.85
CA TYR A 57 -14.31 -1.36 -1.97
C TYR A 57 -14.10 -1.04 -0.48
N LEU A 58 -13.02 -0.35 -0.16
CA LEU A 58 -12.65 0.01 1.20
C LEU A 58 -13.28 1.33 1.69
N ASP A 59 -13.95 2.05 0.78
CA ASP A 59 -14.49 3.39 1.00
C ASP A 59 -13.44 4.36 1.58
N CYS A 60 -12.29 4.44 0.90
CA CYS A 60 -11.14 5.23 1.33
C CYS A 60 -10.51 6.05 0.19
N ASP A 61 -9.70 7.04 0.56
CA ASP A 61 -8.93 7.85 -0.38
C ASP A 61 -7.57 7.20 -0.68
N ILE A 62 -6.95 7.59 -1.79
CA ILE A 62 -5.63 7.11 -2.20
C ILE A 62 -4.55 7.44 -1.15
N GLY A 63 -4.70 8.57 -0.44
CA GLY A 63 -3.80 8.99 0.64
C GLY A 63 -3.81 8.05 1.85
N ASP A 64 -4.87 7.24 2.02
CA ASP A 64 -4.94 6.23 3.08
C ASP A 64 -4.09 4.98 2.73
N LEU A 65 -3.86 4.75 1.43
CA LEU A 65 -3.18 3.57 0.91
C LEU A 65 -1.76 3.84 0.43
N LEU A 66 -1.38 5.10 0.25
CA LEU A 66 -0.06 5.54 -0.19
C LEU A 66 0.47 6.64 0.73
N LYS A 67 1.75 6.54 1.10
CA LYS A 67 2.45 7.56 1.88
C LYS A 67 3.73 7.98 1.16
N PHE A 68 4.01 9.28 1.15
CA PHE A 68 5.32 9.79 0.79
C PHE A 68 6.21 9.82 2.04
N ILE A 69 7.39 9.21 1.92
CA ILE A 69 8.44 9.20 2.94
C ILE A 69 9.53 10.15 2.46
N THR A 70 9.84 11.15 3.29
CA THR A 70 10.88 12.14 2.96
C THR A 70 12.27 11.52 3.09
N PRO A 71 13.31 12.11 2.46
CA PRO A 71 14.68 11.66 2.67
C PRO A 71 15.12 11.68 4.14
N ASP A 72 14.61 12.62 4.93
CA ASP A 72 14.96 12.77 6.34
C ASP A 72 14.37 11.61 7.17
N ASP A 73 13.11 11.22 6.89
CA ASP A 73 12.47 10.06 7.54
C ASP A 73 13.23 8.74 7.26
N ILE A 74 13.78 8.59 6.05
CA ILE A 74 14.55 7.37 5.67
C ILE A 74 15.87 7.31 6.45
N ALA A 75 16.54 8.45 6.63
CA ALA A 75 17.79 8.51 7.36
C ALA A 75 17.62 8.17 8.85
N GLU A 76 16.46 8.46 9.44
CA GLU A 76 16.17 8.10 10.84
C GLU A 76 15.99 6.59 11.04
N ASP A 77 15.34 5.90 10.10
CA ASP A 77 15.13 4.44 10.16
C ASP A 77 16.44 3.64 10.03
N GLU A 78 17.38 4.08 9.18
CA GLU A 78 18.68 3.41 8.98
C GLU A 78 19.61 3.53 10.20
N ASN A 79 19.46 4.57 11.02
CA ASN A 79 20.28 4.77 12.21
C ASN A 79 19.76 4.03 13.46
N ASN A 80 18.58 3.39 13.37
CA ASN A 80 17.92 2.70 14.47
C ASN A 80 17.82 1.16 14.26
N THR A 81 18.54 0.62 13.26
CA THR A 81 18.69 -0.81 12.96
C THR A 81 20.15 -1.24 13.08
#